data_AF-A0A4Y2VLD2-F1
#
_entry.id   AF-A0A4Y2VLD2-F1
#
_cell.length_a   1.000
_cell.length_b   1.000
_cell.length_c   1.000
_cell.angle_alpha   90.00
_cell.angle_beta   90.00
_cell.angle_gamma   90.00
#
_symmetry.space_group_name_H-M   'P 1'
#
loop_
_entity.id
_entity.type
_entity.pdbx_description
1 polymer ?
#
loop_
_entity_poly.entity_id
_entity_poly.type
_entity_poly.pdbx_seq_one_letter_code
_entity_poly.pdbx_strand_id
1 'polypeptide(L)'
;MEMTFKVKLNSTLSETGHIKAGTPEESILIPIFYTVYSADFSMNDHITNCFFADDTAILAQGSTTKFVIRTLQRGLIEIEEWCTLWRVAINTDKTRSVMFRKGHPKNNLQSLTFFEEDLSWDKEIKYLGLILDSKLTFRNHIKYNTDKFWAKVRVIIRHLIGRKSPLFLNNKVLLFKQILPPILTYVSQIWGLAVKSHLKKVQIIQNKILRIMTNSPWYIRNDVIHKDLKLESTENHIQVLSRKFFQQITRNNNPILEQLNFTNNNFIYPFSYATTKFTLELKPP
;
A
#
# COMPACT_ATOMS: atom_id res chain seq x y z
N MET A 1 1.23 -0.08 25.79
CA MET A 1 2.10 -0.08 27.00
C MET A 1 1.46 0.81 28.04
N GLU A 2 0.21 0.50 28.36
CA GLU A 2 -0.30 -0.31 29.46
C GLU A 2 0.01 0.26 30.82
N MET A 3 -0.79 -0.15 31.78
CA MET A 3 -0.24 -1.10 32.74
C MET A 3 -0.93 -0.78 34.04
N THR A 4 -1.89 -1.60 34.40
CA THR A 4 -2.11 -1.74 35.83
C THR A 4 -0.86 -2.42 36.39
N PHE A 5 -0.09 -1.72 37.21
CA PHE A 5 1.11 -2.31 37.79
C PHE A 5 0.85 -2.64 39.26
N LYS A 6 1.18 -3.88 39.62
CA LYS A 6 1.20 -4.37 41.01
C LYS A 6 2.65 -4.67 41.38
N VAL A 7 3.09 -4.24 42.54
CA VAL A 7 4.46 -4.44 43.04
C VAL A 7 4.45 -5.53 44.10
N LYS A 8 4.98 -6.70 43.79
CA LYS A 8 5.12 -7.79 44.78
C LYS A 8 6.45 -7.66 45.51
N LEU A 9 6.43 -7.58 46.85
CA LEU A 9 7.61 -7.56 47.71
C LEU A 9 7.51 -8.75 48.70
N ASN A 10 8.38 -9.74 48.54
CA ASN A 10 8.29 -11.04 49.22
C ASN A 10 6.93 -11.75 48.95
N SER A 11 6.15 -12.00 50.01
CA SER A 11 4.80 -12.61 49.98
C SER A 11 3.66 -11.59 49.99
N THR A 12 3.96 -10.28 49.98
CA THR A 12 2.96 -9.22 49.96
C THR A 12 2.91 -8.54 48.58
N LEU A 13 1.71 -8.18 48.14
CA LEU A 13 1.46 -7.45 46.90
C LEU A 13 1.03 -6.02 47.26
N SER A 14 1.59 -5.02 46.57
CA SER A 14 1.20 -3.62 46.69
C SER A 14 -0.20 -3.39 46.14
N GLU A 15 -0.72 -2.21 46.48
CA GLU A 15 -1.87 -1.64 45.80
C GLU A 15 -1.62 -1.48 44.29
N THR A 16 -2.69 -1.58 43.53
CA THR A 16 -2.64 -1.56 42.07
C THR A 16 -2.66 -0.11 41.59
N GLY A 17 -1.63 0.32 40.87
CA GLY A 17 -1.60 1.63 40.22
C GLY A 17 -2.24 1.55 38.83
N HIS A 18 -3.03 2.57 38.45
CA HIS A 18 -3.73 2.63 37.16
C HIS A 18 -3.03 3.54 36.15
N ILE A 19 -3.08 3.11 34.88
CA ILE A 19 -2.60 3.87 33.73
C ILE A 19 -3.78 4.42 32.93
N LYS A 20 -3.72 5.72 32.62
CA LYS A 20 -4.90 6.56 32.34
C LYS A 20 -5.38 6.58 30.88
N ALA A 21 -4.64 6.02 29.93
CA ALA A 21 -5.10 5.78 28.56
C ALA A 21 -4.17 4.80 27.84
N GLY A 22 -4.71 4.02 26.90
CA GLY A 22 -3.96 3.12 26.03
C GLY A 22 -4.05 1.63 26.42
N THR A 23 -4.07 0.77 25.42
CA THR A 23 -4.16 -0.70 25.56
C THR A 23 -2.74 -1.31 25.65
N PRO A 24 -2.54 -2.44 26.34
CA PRO A 24 -1.33 -3.24 26.22
C PRO A 24 -1.00 -3.57 24.78
N GLU A 25 0.15 -3.13 24.24
CA GLU A 25 0.51 -3.30 22.81
C GLU A 25 0.65 -4.77 22.40
N GLU A 26 0.77 -5.68 23.36
CA GLU A 26 0.93 -7.13 23.13
C GLU A 26 -0.35 -7.93 23.39
N SER A 27 -1.49 -7.28 23.67
CA SER A 27 -2.75 -8.00 23.86
C SER A 27 -3.34 -8.45 22.52
N ILE A 28 -3.70 -9.74 22.44
CA ILE A 28 -4.36 -10.34 21.27
C ILE A 28 -5.72 -9.66 20.98
N LEU A 29 -6.31 -8.99 21.98
CA LEU A 29 -7.64 -8.37 21.87
C LEU A 29 -7.63 -6.93 21.36
N ILE A 30 -6.49 -6.23 21.32
CA ILE A 30 -6.43 -4.82 20.90
C ILE A 30 -7.05 -4.61 19.51
N PRO A 31 -6.74 -5.42 18.48
CA PRO A 31 -7.27 -5.16 17.15
C PRO A 31 -8.80 -5.24 17.11
N ILE A 32 -9.38 -6.14 17.93
CA ILE A 32 -10.83 -6.29 18.05
C ILE A 32 -11.43 -5.08 18.73
N PHE A 33 -10.86 -4.63 19.86
CA PHE A 33 -11.34 -3.44 20.56
C PHE A 33 -11.21 -2.18 19.71
N TYR A 34 -10.12 -2.03 18.95
CA TYR A 34 -9.95 -0.93 18.02
C TYR A 34 -11.02 -0.94 16.91
N THR A 35 -11.35 -2.13 16.40
CA THR A 35 -12.39 -2.30 15.38
C THR A 35 -13.76 -1.91 15.93
N VAL A 36 -14.10 -2.30 17.16
CA VAL A 36 -15.36 -1.91 17.83
C VAL A 36 -15.37 -0.41 18.13
N TYR A 37 -14.26 0.13 18.60
CA TYR A 37 -14.12 1.56 18.92
C TYR A 37 -14.30 2.45 17.69
N SER A 38 -13.86 2.01 16.52
CA SER A 38 -13.96 2.77 15.27
C SER A 38 -15.22 2.43 14.45
N ALA A 39 -16.12 1.61 14.99
CA ALA A 39 -17.27 1.08 14.25
C ALA A 39 -18.35 2.14 13.96
N ASP A 40 -18.42 3.18 14.78
CA ASP A 40 -19.39 4.27 14.68
C ASP A 40 -18.86 5.48 13.91
N PHE A 41 -17.69 5.35 13.26
CA PHE A 41 -17.07 6.41 12.50
C PHE A 41 -18.05 7.01 11.48
N SER A 42 -18.02 8.34 11.33
CA SER A 42 -18.94 9.10 10.48
C SER A 42 -18.94 8.58 9.04
N MET A 43 -20.09 8.07 8.60
CA MET A 43 -20.32 7.64 7.22
C MET A 43 -20.99 8.77 6.44
N ASN A 44 -20.39 9.18 5.34
CA ASN A 44 -20.94 10.18 4.44
C ASN A 44 -21.10 9.57 3.05
N ASP A 45 -22.29 9.69 2.44
CA ASP A 45 -22.58 9.09 1.13
C ASP A 45 -21.66 9.58 -0.01
N HIS A 46 -21.01 10.73 0.17
CA HIS A 46 -20.11 11.30 -0.82
C HIS A 46 -18.62 11.09 -0.53
N ILE A 47 -18.29 10.39 0.56
CA ILE A 47 -16.91 10.15 1.00
C ILE A 47 -16.71 8.66 1.22
N THR A 48 -15.69 8.12 0.59
CA THR A 48 -15.26 6.75 0.84
C THR A 48 -14.20 6.76 1.93
N ASN A 49 -14.54 6.16 3.07
CA ASN A 49 -13.61 5.99 4.18
C ASN A 49 -12.84 4.67 4.03
N CYS A 50 -11.52 4.73 4.16
CA CYS A 50 -10.60 3.59 4.05
C CYS A 50 -9.80 3.48 5.35
N PHE A 51 -10.14 2.52 6.20
CA PHE A 51 -9.46 2.26 7.47
C PHE A 51 -8.55 1.05 7.39
N PHE A 52 -7.37 1.18 7.96
CA PHE A 52 -6.50 0.05 8.23
C PHE A 52 -5.72 0.31 9.52
N ALA A 53 -6.16 -0.31 10.63
CA ALA A 53 -5.67 0.07 11.96
C ALA A 53 -5.74 1.60 12.13
N ASP A 54 -4.66 2.23 12.59
CA ASP A 54 -4.54 3.67 12.77
C ASP A 54 -4.45 4.49 11.47
N ASP A 55 -4.08 3.86 10.35
CA ASP A 55 -4.00 4.51 9.05
C ASP A 55 -5.42 4.73 8.48
N THR A 56 -5.86 5.98 8.49
CA THR A 56 -7.15 6.40 7.91
C THR A 56 -6.93 7.20 6.63
N ALA A 57 -7.67 6.88 5.57
CA ALA A 57 -7.74 7.67 4.36
C ALA A 57 -9.18 7.95 3.98
N ILE A 58 -9.45 9.19 3.57
CA ILE A 58 -10.76 9.63 3.07
C ILE A 58 -10.65 10.04 1.62
N LEU A 59 -11.62 9.61 0.81
CA LEU A 59 -11.65 9.87 -0.62
C LEU A 59 -12.96 10.53 -1.00
N ALA A 60 -12.86 11.69 -1.66
CA ALA A 60 -14.00 12.34 -2.29
C ALA A 60 -13.83 12.31 -3.82
N GLN A 61 -14.92 12.03 -4.53
CA GLN A 61 -14.94 12.01 -5.99
C GLN A 61 -15.98 12.99 -6.54
N GLY A 62 -15.67 13.61 -7.68
CA GLY A 62 -16.59 14.52 -8.36
C GLY A 62 -16.06 14.99 -9.70
N SER A 63 -16.95 15.58 -10.50
CA SER A 63 -16.62 16.12 -11.83
C SER A 63 -15.85 17.43 -11.78
N THR A 64 -16.02 18.22 -10.70
CA THR A 64 -15.36 19.52 -10.54
C THR A 64 -14.49 19.56 -9.29
N THR A 65 -13.32 20.21 -9.40
CA THR A 65 -12.39 20.40 -8.29
C THR A 65 -13.05 21.11 -7.10
N LYS A 66 -13.88 22.13 -7.36
CA LYS A 66 -14.58 22.86 -6.30
C LYS A 66 -15.56 21.96 -5.54
N PHE A 67 -16.29 21.09 -6.22
CA PHE A 67 -17.18 20.13 -5.58
C PHE A 67 -16.37 19.17 -4.71
N VAL A 68 -15.30 18.57 -5.25
CA VAL A 68 -14.44 17.64 -4.49
C VAL A 68 -13.88 18.29 -3.23
N ILE A 69 -13.34 19.51 -3.33
CA ILE A 69 -12.80 20.24 -2.16
C ILE A 69 -13.89 20.52 -1.13
N ARG A 70 -15.08 20.98 -1.54
CA ARG A 70 -16.18 21.26 -0.61
C ARG A 70 -16.69 20.00 0.09
N THR A 71 -16.84 18.92 -0.67
CA THR A 71 -17.26 17.62 -0.13
C THR A 71 -16.21 17.09 0.85
N LEU A 72 -14.93 17.15 0.49
CA LEU A 72 -13.83 16.72 1.34
C LEU A 72 -13.74 17.56 2.62
N GLN A 73 -13.89 18.89 2.52
CA GLN A 73 -13.90 19.79 3.67
C GLN A 73 -15.06 19.49 4.62
N ARG A 74 -16.25 19.20 4.10
CA ARG A 74 -17.39 18.77 4.93
C ARG A 74 -17.08 17.48 5.68
N GLY A 75 -16.45 16.51 5.01
CA GLY A 75 -16.00 15.27 5.66
C GLY A 75 -14.98 15.52 6.76
N LEU A 76 -14.00 16.39 6.53
CA LEU A 76 -13.01 16.75 7.54
C LEU A 76 -13.67 17.34 8.80
N ILE A 77 -14.69 18.18 8.64
CA ILE A 77 -15.46 18.75 9.76
C ILE A 77 -16.19 17.64 10.54
N GLU A 78 -16.88 16.73 9.85
CA GLU A 78 -17.58 15.60 10.50
C GLU A 78 -16.61 14.69 11.26
N ILE A 79 -15.39 14.51 10.75
CA ILE A 79 -14.33 13.72 11.39
C ILE A 79 -13.77 14.47 12.60
N GLU A 80 -13.57 15.78 12.50
CA GLU A 80 -13.12 16.63 13.60
C GLU A 80 -14.12 16.59 14.78
N GLU A 81 -15.41 16.66 14.49
CA GLU A 81 -16.49 16.48 15.48
C GLU A 81 -16.44 15.09 16.12
N TRP A 82 -16.30 14.02 15.32
CA TRP A 82 -16.19 12.64 15.82
C TRP A 82 -14.95 12.46 16.70
N CYS A 83 -13.78 12.95 16.27
CA CYS A 83 -12.54 12.87 17.03
C CYS A 83 -12.62 13.66 18.34
N THR A 84 -13.31 14.80 18.35
CA THR A 84 -13.53 15.59 19.58
C THR A 84 -14.44 14.83 20.54
N LEU A 85 -15.52 14.22 20.04
CA LEU A 85 -16.46 13.43 20.84
C LEU A 85 -15.78 12.20 21.47
N TRP A 86 -14.99 11.47 20.67
CA TRP A 86 -14.30 10.24 21.10
C TRP A 86 -12.93 10.49 21.73
N ARG A 87 -12.49 11.74 21.82
CA ARG A 87 -11.19 12.18 22.35
C ARG A 87 -10.01 11.51 21.65
N VAL A 88 -10.10 11.38 20.33
CA VAL A 88 -9.03 10.88 19.46
C VAL A 88 -8.11 12.02 19.10
N ALA A 89 -6.85 11.94 19.53
CA ALA A 89 -5.83 12.89 19.11
C ALA A 89 -5.31 12.51 17.72
N ILE A 90 -5.54 13.36 16.72
CA ILE A 90 -4.98 13.19 15.38
C ILE A 90 -3.66 13.95 15.28
N ASN A 91 -2.69 13.33 14.60
CA ASN A 91 -1.44 13.97 14.24
C ASN A 91 -1.59 14.71 12.90
N THR A 92 -1.82 16.02 12.96
CA THR A 92 -2.00 16.87 11.78
C THR A 92 -0.76 16.93 10.89
N ASP A 93 0.46 16.88 11.45
CA ASP A 93 1.71 16.84 10.68
C ASP A 93 1.83 15.64 9.74
N LYS A 94 1.26 14.50 10.15
CA LYS A 94 1.21 13.26 9.36
C LYS A 94 0.05 13.26 8.37
N THR A 95 -0.97 14.09 8.56
CA THR A 95 -2.12 14.19 7.67
C THR A 95 -1.73 14.90 6.39
N ARG A 96 -1.73 14.17 5.27
CA ARG A 96 -1.37 14.71 3.94
C ARG A 96 -2.58 14.68 3.02
N SER A 97 -2.68 15.69 2.15
CA SER A 97 -3.73 15.77 1.13
C SER A 97 -3.13 15.66 -0.26
N VAL A 98 -3.74 14.86 -1.15
CA VAL A 98 -3.28 14.72 -2.55
C VAL A 98 -4.49 14.77 -3.48
N MET A 99 -4.38 15.58 -4.53
CA MET A 99 -5.40 15.69 -5.56
C MET A 99 -5.02 14.86 -6.79
N PHE A 100 -5.83 13.84 -7.10
CA PHE A 100 -5.67 13.03 -8.29
C PHE A 100 -6.51 13.59 -9.44
N ARG A 101 -5.89 13.93 -10.57
CA ARG A 101 -6.63 14.41 -11.76
C ARG A 101 -5.89 14.17 -13.07
N LYS A 102 -6.68 14.07 -14.14
CA LYS A 102 -6.16 14.01 -15.51
C LYS A 102 -5.95 15.43 -16.03
N GLY A 103 -4.70 15.80 -16.34
CA GLY A 103 -4.34 17.11 -16.92
C GLY A 103 -3.39 17.95 -16.05
N HIS A 104 -3.18 19.21 -16.43
CA HIS A 104 -2.21 20.09 -15.77
C HIS A 104 -2.77 20.74 -14.48
N PRO A 105 -1.94 20.92 -13.44
CA PRO A 105 -2.27 21.72 -12.26
C PRO A 105 -2.53 23.20 -12.64
N LYS A 106 -3.79 23.64 -12.66
CA LYS A 106 -4.21 25.02 -12.35
C LYS A 106 -3.68 25.39 -10.96
N ASN A 107 -3.02 26.53 -10.87
CA ASN A 107 -2.22 26.97 -9.73
C ASN A 107 -3.00 27.34 -8.46
N ASN A 108 -4.34 27.38 -8.49
CA ASN A 108 -5.13 27.86 -7.35
C ASN A 108 -6.09 26.78 -6.85
N LEU A 109 -5.56 25.79 -6.14
CA LEU A 109 -6.38 24.93 -5.29
C LEU A 109 -6.61 25.67 -3.97
N GLN A 110 -7.87 25.68 -3.50
CA GLN A 110 -8.18 26.16 -2.17
C GLN A 110 -7.52 25.22 -1.14
N SER A 111 -6.96 25.76 -0.06
CA SER A 111 -6.48 24.95 1.07
C SER A 111 -7.64 24.24 1.75
N LEU A 112 -7.37 23.08 2.32
CA LEU A 112 -8.28 22.40 3.23
C LEU A 112 -7.86 22.77 4.66
N THR A 113 -8.82 22.91 5.55
CA THR A 113 -8.54 23.17 6.97
C THR A 113 -8.92 21.96 7.80
N PHE A 114 -8.11 21.59 8.78
CA PHE A 114 -8.37 20.47 9.69
C PHE A 114 -7.81 20.78 11.08
N PHE A 115 -8.66 20.78 12.10
CA PHE A 115 -8.29 21.25 13.45
C PHE A 115 -7.63 22.64 13.44
N GLU A 116 -8.23 23.58 12.71
CA GLU A 116 -7.72 24.95 12.52
C GLU A 116 -6.36 25.08 11.81
N GLU A 117 -5.79 23.99 11.31
CA GLU A 117 -4.54 23.99 10.54
C GLU A 117 -4.80 23.84 9.03
N ASP A 118 -4.04 24.59 8.22
CA ASP A 118 -4.08 24.49 6.75
C ASP A 118 -3.34 23.24 6.26
N LEU A 119 -4.06 22.32 5.62
CA LEU A 119 -3.50 21.16 4.94
C LEU A 119 -2.98 21.56 3.55
N SER A 120 -1.67 21.38 3.37
CA SER A 120 -1.02 21.57 2.07
C SER A 120 -1.30 20.40 1.10
N TRP A 121 -1.34 20.73 -0.19
CA TRP A 121 -1.51 19.75 -1.27
C TRP A 121 -0.16 19.18 -1.69
N ASP A 122 0.06 17.90 -1.37
CA ASP A 122 1.26 17.18 -1.72
C ASP A 122 1.17 16.55 -3.11
N LYS A 123 2.34 16.32 -3.74
CA LYS A 123 2.44 15.66 -5.05
C LYS A 123 2.50 14.14 -4.96
N GLU A 124 2.90 13.63 -3.80
CA GLU A 124 3.06 12.22 -3.50
C GLU A 124 2.61 11.93 -2.07
N ILE A 125 1.99 10.76 -1.86
CA ILE A 125 1.59 10.29 -0.54
C ILE A 125 1.95 8.82 -0.39
N LYS A 126 2.33 8.42 0.83
CA LYS A 126 2.57 7.03 1.18
C LYS A 126 1.40 6.54 2.03
N TYR A 127 0.70 5.52 1.55
CA TYR A 127 -0.42 4.88 2.25
C TYR A 127 -0.23 3.36 2.21
N LEU A 128 -0.22 2.69 3.37
CA LEU A 128 -0.02 1.24 3.49
C LEU A 128 1.19 0.72 2.70
N GLY A 129 2.30 1.47 2.70
CA GLY A 129 3.52 1.12 1.98
C GLY A 129 3.48 1.36 0.46
N LEU A 130 2.34 1.74 -0.11
CA LEU A 130 2.21 2.18 -1.50
C LEU A 130 2.48 3.68 -1.59
N ILE A 131 3.28 4.09 -2.59
CA ILE A 131 3.52 5.50 -2.89
C ILE A 131 2.69 5.89 -4.10
N LEU A 132 1.77 6.84 -3.90
CA LEU A 132 0.86 7.34 -4.92
C LEU A 132 1.32 8.71 -5.38
N ASP A 133 1.73 8.79 -6.64
CA ASP A 133 1.99 10.07 -7.31
C ASP A 133 0.65 10.72 -7.72
N SER A 134 0.53 12.04 -7.71
CA SER A 134 -0.65 12.79 -8.19
C SER A 134 -1.12 12.42 -9.61
N LYS A 135 -0.21 11.91 -10.44
CA LYS A 135 -0.48 11.42 -11.81
C LYS A 135 -0.68 9.90 -11.90
N LEU A 136 -0.61 9.19 -10.78
CA LEU A 136 -0.69 7.73 -10.68
C LEU A 136 0.30 7.01 -11.62
N THR A 137 1.50 7.58 -11.77
CA THR A 137 2.57 6.99 -12.60
C THR A 137 3.30 5.84 -11.91
N PHE A 138 3.23 5.76 -10.59
CA PHE A 138 3.93 4.80 -9.73
C PHE A 138 5.45 4.78 -9.90
N ARG A 139 6.04 5.85 -10.45
CA ARG A 139 7.48 5.92 -10.73
C ARG A 139 8.26 5.92 -9.43
N ASN A 140 7.82 6.73 -8.47
CA ASN A 140 8.48 6.85 -7.17
C ASN A 140 8.33 5.56 -6.37
N HIS A 141 7.17 4.91 -6.44
CA HIS A 141 6.96 3.60 -5.81
C HIS A 141 7.90 2.51 -6.36
N ILE A 142 8.02 2.39 -7.69
CA ILE A 142 8.90 1.38 -8.29
C ILE A 142 10.37 1.65 -7.94
N LYS A 143 10.76 2.93 -7.87
CA LYS A 143 12.11 3.31 -7.39
C LYS A 143 12.31 2.90 -5.93
N TYR A 144 11.35 3.22 -5.06
CA TYR A 144 11.39 2.84 -3.65
C TYR A 144 11.53 1.32 -3.45
N ASN A 145 10.72 0.51 -4.15
CA ASN A 145 10.81 -0.95 -4.09
C ASN A 145 12.15 -1.46 -4.65
N THR A 146 12.66 -0.84 -5.71
CA THR A 146 13.97 -1.16 -6.29
C THR A 146 15.10 -0.87 -5.30
N ASP A 147 15.05 0.26 -4.60
CA ASP A 147 16.07 0.64 -3.62
C ASP A 147 16.06 -0.30 -2.41
N LYS A 148 14.86 -0.65 -1.91
CA LYS A 148 14.66 -1.64 -0.84
C LYS A 148 15.15 -3.03 -1.26
N PHE A 149 14.87 -3.42 -2.51
CA PHE A 149 15.36 -4.65 -3.10
C PHE A 149 16.90 -4.67 -3.12
N TRP A 150 17.55 -3.63 -3.64
CA TRP A 150 19.01 -3.56 -3.70
C TRP A 150 19.65 -3.52 -2.31
N ALA A 151 19.04 -2.86 -1.33
CA ALA A 151 19.50 -2.89 0.05
C ALA A 151 19.51 -4.32 0.59
N LYS A 152 18.43 -5.10 0.37
CA LYS A 152 18.37 -6.51 0.79
C LYS A 152 19.36 -7.38 0.01
N VAL A 153 19.47 -7.17 -1.31
CA VAL A 153 20.45 -7.87 -2.14
C VAL A 153 21.86 -7.64 -1.62
N ARG A 154 22.27 -6.41 -1.31
CA ARG A 154 23.63 -6.12 -0.81
C ARG A 154 24.00 -6.95 0.42
N VAL A 155 23.06 -7.16 1.33
CA VAL A 155 23.27 -7.96 2.55
C VAL A 155 23.38 -9.45 2.23
N ILE A 156 22.46 -9.97 1.41
CA ILE A 156 22.32 -11.41 1.15
C ILE A 156 23.33 -11.91 0.11
N ILE A 157 23.70 -11.07 -0.87
CA ILE A 157 24.55 -11.49 -1.99
C ILE A 157 25.96 -11.84 -1.52
N ARG A 158 26.50 -11.16 -0.50
CA ARG A 158 27.85 -11.45 0.00
C ARG A 158 27.95 -12.82 0.67
N HIS A 159 26.89 -13.27 1.36
CA HIS A 159 26.93 -14.44 2.23
C HIS A 159 26.20 -15.67 1.64
N LEU A 160 25.07 -15.46 0.98
CA LEU A 160 24.13 -16.54 0.63
C LEU A 160 23.98 -16.73 -0.88
N ILE A 161 23.90 -15.64 -1.64
CA ILE A 161 23.44 -15.74 -3.04
C ILE A 161 24.58 -15.52 -4.05
N GLY A 162 25.67 -14.88 -3.66
CA GLY A 162 26.74 -14.48 -4.56
C GLY A 162 27.62 -15.63 -5.06
N ARG A 163 28.53 -15.26 -5.96
CA ARG A 163 29.49 -16.16 -6.61
C ARG A 163 30.38 -16.92 -5.64
N LYS A 164 30.73 -16.28 -4.52
CA LYS A 164 31.59 -16.85 -3.48
C LYS A 164 30.84 -17.68 -2.43
N SER A 165 29.50 -17.77 -2.52
CA SER A 165 28.72 -18.53 -1.54
C SER A 165 28.82 -20.04 -1.84
N PRO A 166 29.10 -20.89 -0.83
CA PRO A 166 29.21 -22.34 -0.99
C PRO A 166 27.85 -23.04 -1.20
N LEU A 167 26.73 -22.30 -1.14
CA LEU A 167 25.41 -22.90 -1.28
C LEU A 167 25.18 -23.47 -2.68
N PHE A 168 24.53 -24.64 -2.74
CA PHE A 168 24.05 -25.24 -3.98
C PHE A 168 23.08 -24.31 -4.71
N LEU A 169 23.08 -24.36 -6.04
CA LEU A 169 22.26 -23.49 -6.89
C LEU A 169 20.77 -23.58 -6.55
N ASN A 170 20.25 -24.79 -6.28
CA ASN A 170 18.85 -24.99 -5.90
C ASN A 170 18.47 -24.22 -4.63
N ASN A 171 19.33 -24.21 -3.62
CA ASN A 171 19.11 -23.46 -2.38
C ASN A 171 19.16 -21.95 -2.63
N LYS A 172 20.07 -21.48 -3.48
CA LYS A 172 20.13 -20.06 -3.90
C LYS A 172 18.85 -19.63 -4.61
N VAL A 173 18.32 -20.46 -5.51
CA VAL A 173 17.06 -20.21 -6.22
C VAL A 173 15.88 -20.18 -5.27
N LEU A 174 15.85 -21.08 -4.28
CA LEU A 174 14.81 -21.12 -3.26
C LEU A 174 14.81 -19.83 -2.42
N LEU A 175 15.98 -19.44 -1.91
CA LEU A 175 16.15 -18.19 -1.15
C LEU A 175 15.76 -16.97 -1.99
N PHE A 176 16.17 -16.95 -3.27
CA PHE A 176 15.75 -15.93 -4.20
C PHE A 176 14.24 -15.86 -4.27
N LYS A 177 13.56 -16.97 -4.64
CA LYS A 177 12.09 -17.03 -4.82
C LYS A 177 11.32 -16.55 -3.59
N GLN A 178 11.80 -16.86 -2.38
CA GLN A 178 11.13 -16.52 -1.13
C GLN A 178 11.37 -15.09 -0.65
N ILE A 179 12.57 -14.54 -0.85
CA ILE A 179 12.94 -13.27 -0.20
C ILE A 179 12.85 -12.08 -1.17
N LEU A 180 13.30 -12.27 -2.42
CA LEU A 180 13.58 -11.14 -3.31
C LEU A 180 12.37 -10.71 -4.16
N PRO A 181 11.65 -11.62 -4.87
CA PRO A 181 10.44 -11.26 -5.60
C PRO A 181 9.40 -10.57 -4.73
N PRO A 182 9.05 -11.02 -3.50
CA PRO A 182 8.01 -10.36 -2.70
C PRO A 182 8.29 -8.89 -2.37
N ILE A 183 9.56 -8.52 -2.20
CA ILE A 183 9.96 -7.12 -1.98
C ILE A 183 9.69 -6.29 -3.24
N LEU A 184 9.99 -6.86 -4.41
CA LEU A 184 9.87 -6.18 -5.69
C LEU A 184 8.42 -6.14 -6.18
N THR A 185 7.62 -7.17 -5.90
CA THR A 185 6.24 -7.35 -6.36
C THR A 185 5.20 -6.91 -5.34
N TYR A 186 5.63 -6.28 -4.24
CA TYR A 186 4.75 -5.71 -3.24
C TYR A 186 3.75 -4.75 -3.89
N VAL A 187 2.45 -4.99 -3.69
CA VAL A 187 1.33 -4.18 -4.24
C VAL A 187 1.33 -4.11 -5.78
N SER A 188 1.94 -5.10 -6.44
CA SER A 188 2.01 -5.16 -7.91
C SER A 188 0.65 -5.28 -8.60
N GLN A 189 -0.39 -5.66 -7.87
CA GLN A 189 -1.77 -5.65 -8.35
C GLN A 189 -2.25 -4.25 -8.73
N ILE A 190 -1.71 -3.20 -8.09
CA ILE A 190 -2.09 -1.81 -8.31
C ILE A 190 -1.11 -1.15 -9.31
N TRP A 191 0.19 -1.16 -9.00
CA TRP A 191 1.18 -0.51 -9.86
C TRP A 191 1.54 -1.34 -11.12
N GLY A 192 1.09 -2.59 -11.23
CA GLY A 192 1.23 -3.40 -12.44
C GLY A 192 0.60 -2.77 -13.68
N LEU A 193 -0.32 -1.81 -13.49
CA LEU A 193 -0.91 -0.96 -14.53
C LEU A 193 0.02 0.15 -15.03
N ALA A 194 1.20 0.31 -14.42
CA ALA A 194 2.19 1.30 -14.84
C ALA A 194 2.68 1.07 -16.28
N VAL A 195 3.26 2.11 -16.87
CA VAL A 195 3.77 2.06 -18.25
C VAL A 195 4.79 0.93 -18.40
N LYS A 196 4.71 0.19 -19.52
CA LYS A 196 5.60 -0.94 -19.85
C LYS A 196 7.10 -0.62 -19.70
N SER A 197 7.51 0.62 -19.89
CA SER A 197 8.90 1.08 -19.68
C SER A 197 9.37 0.90 -18.24
N HIS A 198 8.50 1.11 -17.24
CA HIS A 198 8.80 0.89 -15.83
C HIS A 198 8.86 -0.61 -15.51
N LEU A 199 7.93 -1.41 -16.03
CA LEU A 199 7.94 -2.88 -15.87
C LEU A 199 9.22 -3.50 -16.45
N LYS A 200 9.68 -3.03 -17.62
CA LYS A 200 10.96 -3.47 -18.21
C LYS A 200 12.15 -3.22 -17.28
N LYS A 201 12.18 -2.13 -16.52
CA LYS A 201 13.26 -1.87 -15.54
C LYS A 201 13.27 -2.91 -14.42
N VAL A 202 12.09 -3.29 -13.94
CA VAL A 202 11.91 -4.36 -12.94
C VAL A 202 12.43 -5.70 -13.48
N GLN A 203 12.08 -6.05 -14.72
CA GLN A 203 12.59 -7.27 -15.38
C GLN A 203 14.12 -7.26 -15.53
N ILE A 204 14.72 -6.12 -15.88
CA ILE A 204 16.18 -5.98 -15.98
C ILE A 204 16.86 -6.25 -14.63
N ILE A 205 16.26 -5.79 -13.52
CA ILE A 205 16.79 -6.04 -12.17
C ILE A 205 16.75 -7.53 -11.84
N GLN A 206 15.63 -8.21 -12.12
CA GLN A 206 15.53 -9.66 -11.96
C GLN A 206 16.65 -10.37 -12.74
N ASN A 207 16.79 -10.06 -14.02
CA ASN A 207 17.79 -10.68 -14.90
C ASN A 207 19.23 -10.45 -14.41
N LYS A 208 19.54 -9.26 -13.89
CA LYS A 208 20.86 -8.96 -13.30
C LYS A 208 21.16 -9.89 -12.12
N ILE A 209 20.20 -10.09 -11.22
CA ILE A 209 20.40 -10.97 -10.06
C ILE A 209 20.53 -12.43 -10.48
N LEU A 210 19.68 -12.92 -11.39
CA LEU A 210 19.76 -14.31 -11.86
C LEU A 210 21.14 -14.64 -12.45
N ARG A 211 21.73 -13.69 -13.20
CA ARG A 211 23.10 -13.83 -13.73
C ARG A 211 24.16 -13.87 -12.64
N ILE A 212 24.02 -13.06 -11.59
CA ILE A 212 24.96 -13.09 -10.46
C ILE A 212 24.87 -14.43 -9.72
N MET A 213 23.66 -14.96 -9.53
CA MET A 213 23.45 -16.25 -8.85
C MET A 213 24.05 -17.44 -9.60
N THR A 214 23.81 -17.48 -10.92
CA THR A 214 24.28 -18.57 -11.80
C THR A 214 25.71 -18.42 -12.25
N ASN A 215 26.34 -17.28 -11.94
CA ASN A 215 27.64 -16.89 -12.49
C ASN A 215 27.69 -16.96 -14.04
N SER A 216 26.57 -16.65 -14.69
CA SER A 216 26.43 -16.77 -16.14
C SER A 216 27.18 -15.67 -16.90
N PRO A 217 27.98 -16.00 -17.94
CA PRO A 217 28.62 -15.02 -18.81
C PRO A 217 27.61 -14.24 -19.66
N TRP A 218 28.07 -13.12 -20.23
CA TRP A 218 27.23 -12.14 -20.93
C TRP A 218 26.52 -12.69 -22.17
N TYR A 219 27.11 -13.66 -22.86
CA TYR A 219 26.59 -14.24 -24.11
C TYR A 219 25.45 -15.26 -23.89
N ILE A 220 25.26 -15.79 -22.67
CA ILE A 220 24.12 -16.65 -22.38
C ILE A 220 22.84 -15.82 -22.44
N ARG A 221 21.82 -16.27 -23.17
CA ARG A 221 20.54 -15.56 -23.26
C ARG A 221 19.78 -15.62 -21.93
N ASN A 222 19.12 -14.53 -21.54
CA ASN A 222 18.32 -14.49 -20.30
C ASN A 222 17.24 -15.58 -20.31
N ASP A 223 16.64 -15.86 -21.47
CA ASP A 223 15.57 -16.85 -21.60
C ASP A 223 16.03 -18.26 -21.23
N VAL A 224 17.29 -18.60 -21.50
CA VAL A 224 17.90 -19.89 -21.11
C VAL A 224 18.00 -19.98 -19.59
N ILE A 225 18.51 -18.91 -18.95
CA ILE A 225 18.62 -18.83 -17.49
C ILE A 225 17.25 -18.98 -16.82
N HIS A 226 16.20 -18.34 -17.37
CA HIS A 226 14.83 -18.47 -16.84
C HIS A 226 14.29 -19.90 -16.99
N LYS A 227 14.53 -20.54 -18.13
CA LYS A 227 14.11 -21.94 -18.38
C LYS A 227 14.82 -22.91 -17.44
N ASP A 228 16.14 -22.80 -17.31
CA ASP A 228 16.96 -23.70 -16.48
C ASP A 228 16.59 -23.58 -14.99
N LEU A 229 16.36 -22.36 -14.51
CA LEU A 229 15.98 -22.11 -13.11
C LEU A 229 14.49 -22.30 -12.83
N LYS A 230 13.68 -22.61 -13.85
CA LYS A 230 12.21 -22.68 -13.78
C LYS A 230 11.64 -21.44 -13.09
N LEU A 231 12.00 -20.26 -13.61
CA LEU A 231 11.58 -18.96 -13.14
C LEU A 231 10.71 -18.27 -14.18
N GLU A 232 9.62 -17.69 -13.71
CA GLU A 232 8.77 -16.84 -14.54
C GLU A 232 9.35 -15.43 -14.63
N SER A 233 9.06 -14.76 -15.75
CA SER A 233 9.30 -13.33 -15.88
C SER A 233 8.49 -12.55 -14.84
N THR A 234 9.03 -11.42 -14.37
CA THR A 234 8.31 -10.52 -13.45
C THR A 234 6.94 -10.11 -13.98
N GLU A 235 6.79 -9.88 -15.29
CA GLU A 235 5.52 -9.50 -15.90
C GLU A 235 4.45 -10.60 -15.73
N ASN A 236 4.77 -11.84 -16.12
CA ASN A 236 3.87 -12.99 -15.91
C ASN A 236 3.55 -13.18 -14.42
N HIS A 237 4.53 -13.04 -13.54
CA HIS A 237 4.31 -13.17 -12.10
C HIS A 237 3.33 -12.12 -11.57
N ILE A 238 3.46 -10.86 -11.98
CA ILE A 238 2.53 -9.77 -11.64
C ILE A 238 1.14 -10.06 -12.19
N GLN A 239 1.04 -10.59 -13.42
CA GLN A 239 -0.25 -10.99 -14.00
C GLN A 239 -0.93 -12.09 -13.18
N VAL A 240 -0.19 -13.11 -12.75
CA VAL A 240 -0.72 -14.18 -11.89
C VAL A 240 -1.18 -13.63 -10.55
N LEU A 241 -0.39 -12.76 -9.90
CA LEU A 241 -0.76 -12.11 -8.65
C LEU A 241 -2.03 -11.26 -8.79
N SER A 242 -2.11 -10.48 -9.86
CA SER A 242 -3.27 -9.62 -10.14
C SER A 242 -4.52 -10.46 -10.37
N ARG A 243 -4.45 -11.50 -11.21
CA ARG A 243 -5.57 -12.41 -11.46
C ARG A 243 -6.08 -13.07 -10.18
N LYS A 244 -5.18 -13.60 -9.35
CA LYS A 244 -5.55 -14.22 -8.07
C LYS A 244 -6.27 -13.23 -7.14
N PHE A 245 -5.77 -12.00 -7.07
CA PHE A 245 -6.36 -10.94 -6.25
C PHE A 245 -7.78 -10.58 -6.72
N PHE A 246 -8.00 -10.34 -8.01
CA PHE A 246 -9.32 -10.00 -8.54
C PHE A 246 -10.31 -11.18 -8.48
N GLN A 247 -9.84 -12.41 -8.67
CA GLN A 247 -10.67 -13.60 -8.45
C GLN A 247 -11.12 -13.74 -6.99
N GLN A 248 -10.23 -13.42 -6.04
CA GLN A 248 -10.57 -13.43 -4.62
C GLN A 248 -11.57 -12.33 -4.26
N ILE A 249 -11.42 -11.13 -4.84
CA ILE A 249 -12.39 -10.04 -4.69
C ILE A 249 -13.79 -10.48 -5.13
N THR A 250 -13.89 -11.12 -6.30
CA THR A 250 -15.18 -11.59 -6.85
C THR A 250 -15.87 -12.63 -5.97
N ARG A 251 -15.11 -13.35 -5.12
CA ARG A 251 -15.62 -14.36 -4.20
C ARG A 251 -16.02 -13.80 -2.83
N ASN A 252 -15.61 -12.59 -2.51
CA ASN A 252 -15.86 -11.98 -1.20
C ASN A 252 -17.15 -11.16 -1.24
N ASN A 253 -18.04 -11.41 -0.27
CA ASN A 253 -19.34 -10.72 -0.15
C ASN A 253 -19.22 -9.34 0.56
N ASN A 254 -18.09 -8.64 0.40
CA ASN A 254 -17.93 -7.35 1.07
C ASN A 254 -18.69 -6.26 0.30
N PRO A 255 -19.57 -5.47 0.94
CA PRO A 255 -20.43 -4.49 0.26
C PRO A 255 -19.63 -3.36 -0.42
N ILE A 256 -18.44 -3.02 0.09
CA ILE A 256 -17.53 -2.05 -0.53
C ILE A 256 -17.01 -2.54 -1.90
N LEU A 257 -16.90 -3.86 -2.07
CA LEU A 257 -16.44 -4.47 -3.33
C LEU A 257 -17.56 -4.50 -4.38
N GLU A 258 -18.83 -4.54 -3.97
CA GLU A 258 -19.99 -4.45 -4.88
C GLU A 258 -20.12 -3.07 -5.52
N GLN A 259 -19.64 -2.02 -4.84
CA GLN A 259 -19.61 -0.66 -5.38
C GLN A 259 -18.53 -0.48 -6.47
N LEU A 260 -17.53 -1.37 -6.52
CA LEU A 260 -16.46 -1.31 -7.52
C LEU A 260 -16.92 -2.02 -8.81
N ASN A 261 -17.43 -1.26 -9.77
CA ASN A 261 -17.71 -1.76 -11.11
C ASN A 261 -16.40 -2.16 -11.82
N PHE A 262 -16.03 -3.44 -11.76
CA PHE A 262 -14.92 -3.98 -12.54
C PHE A 262 -15.35 -4.17 -14.00
N THR A 263 -14.74 -3.44 -14.92
CA THR A 263 -14.97 -3.67 -16.35
C THR A 263 -14.40 -5.04 -16.76
N ASN A 264 -15.27 -5.91 -17.25
CA ASN A 264 -14.86 -7.14 -17.91
C ASN A 264 -14.10 -6.83 -19.21
N ASN A 265 -13.08 -7.64 -19.49
CA ASN A 265 -12.23 -7.67 -20.68
C ASN A 265 -12.74 -6.91 -21.91
N ASN A 266 -12.30 -5.66 -22.08
CA ASN A 266 -12.20 -5.07 -23.41
C ASN A 266 -10.76 -5.31 -23.88
N PHE A 267 -10.58 -6.11 -24.93
CA PHE A 267 -9.33 -6.60 -25.55
C PHE A 267 -8.29 -5.52 -25.97
N ILE A 268 -8.41 -4.30 -25.46
CA ILE A 268 -7.56 -3.14 -25.72
C ILE A 268 -6.37 -3.08 -24.74
N TYR A 269 -6.49 -3.68 -23.54
CA TYR A 269 -5.40 -3.72 -22.56
C TYR A 269 -4.84 -5.15 -22.39
N PRO A 270 -3.51 -5.33 -22.42
CA PRO A 270 -2.87 -6.65 -22.27
C PRO A 270 -3.04 -7.27 -20.86
N PHE A 271 -3.65 -6.53 -19.93
CA PHE A 271 -3.97 -6.95 -18.59
C PHE A 271 -5.49 -6.99 -18.43
N SER A 272 -6.06 -8.17 -18.20
CA SER A 272 -7.38 -8.27 -17.58
C SER A 272 -7.33 -7.53 -16.24
N TYR A 273 -8.37 -6.74 -15.93
CA TYR A 273 -8.53 -5.94 -14.70
C TYR A 273 -7.73 -4.61 -14.64
N ALA A 274 -7.75 -3.82 -15.73
CA ALA A 274 -7.29 -2.43 -15.72
C ALA A 274 -8.46 -1.46 -15.47
N THR A 275 -8.44 -0.75 -14.34
CA THR A 275 -9.42 0.31 -14.03
C THR A 275 -9.03 1.62 -14.73
N THR A 276 -9.39 1.78 -16.01
CA THR A 276 -9.24 3.09 -16.67
C THR A 276 -10.34 4.09 -16.32
N LYS A 277 -11.34 3.66 -15.55
CA LYS A 277 -12.35 4.50 -14.92
C LYS A 277 -12.38 4.19 -13.43
N PHE A 278 -11.67 4.99 -12.64
CA PHE A 278 -11.86 5.09 -11.19
C PHE A 278 -13.17 5.83 -10.85
N THR A 279 -14.18 5.81 -11.74
CA THR A 279 -15.47 6.43 -11.48
C THR A 279 -16.39 5.36 -10.96
N LEU A 280 -16.61 5.35 -9.64
CA LEU A 280 -17.93 5.04 -9.12
C LEU A 280 -18.93 5.82 -9.97
N GLU A 281 -20.03 5.21 -10.36
CA GLU A 281 -21.08 5.94 -11.07
C GLU A 281 -21.42 7.16 -10.24
N LEU A 282 -21.13 8.34 -10.79
CA LEU A 282 -21.49 9.60 -10.19
C LEU A 282 -23.01 9.54 -10.02
N LYS A 283 -23.50 9.40 -8.78
CA LYS A 283 -24.87 9.82 -8.48
C LYS A 283 -24.92 11.29 -8.87
N PRO A 284 -25.70 11.68 -9.89
CA PRO A 284 -25.90 13.09 -10.16
C PRO A 284 -26.55 13.74 -8.92
N PRO A 285 -26.39 15.07 -8.74
CA PRO A 285 -27.11 15.80 -7.71
C PRO A 285 -28.63 15.60 -7.81
#